data_AF-A0A5N6N0Y4-F1
#
_entry.id   AF-A0A5N6N0Y4-F1
#
_cell.length_a   1.000
_cell.length_b   1.000
_cell.length_c   1.000
_cell.angle_alpha   90.00
_cell.angle_beta   90.00
_cell.angle_gamma   90.00
#
_symmetry.space_group_name_H-M   'P 1'
#
loop_
_entity.id
_entity.type
_entity.pdbx_description
1 polymer ?
#
loop_
_entity_poly.entity_id
_entity_poly.type
_entity_poly.pdbx_seq_one_letter_code
_entity_poly.pdbx_strand_id
1 'polypeptide(L)'
;MDKLPDSVLLQILSRFDDLAEAARCRVASKALNAVFPGLQSINLRCSLDWYNSSSSVGIKPFKRVFVDLISKLESVKSVCIGLEESLMFNLDPESDDSSLTEGNFAMEWLPRVSRSLKSLSISDHPGSHPSNILPLISAYSRDVGTAARYACRASSCYLIEQGTQPPYLQALYQ
;
A
#
# COMPACT_ATOMS: atom_id res chain seq x y z
N MET A 1 -11.60 35.44 0.45
CA MET A 1 -10.46 34.53 0.63
C MET A 1 -10.04 34.06 -0.74
N ASP A 2 -8.79 34.32 -1.10
CA ASP A 2 -8.19 33.77 -2.30
C ASP A 2 -8.16 32.25 -2.20
N LYS A 3 -8.71 31.57 -3.21
CA LYS A 3 -8.70 30.11 -3.26
C LYS A 3 -7.30 29.67 -3.70
N LEU A 4 -6.69 28.80 -2.90
CA LEU A 4 -5.48 28.09 -3.31
C LEU A 4 -5.77 27.28 -4.60
N PRO A 5 -4.85 27.27 -5.58
CA PRO A 5 -4.99 26.43 -6.77
C PRO A 5 -5.02 24.95 -6.40
N ASP A 6 -5.81 24.17 -7.14
CA ASP A 6 -5.96 22.72 -6.93
C ASP A 6 -4.63 21.95 -6.96
N SER A 7 -3.69 22.41 -7.80
CA SER A 7 -2.34 21.85 -7.88
C SER A 7 -1.57 21.96 -6.56
N VAL A 8 -1.77 23.04 -5.80
CA VAL A 8 -1.14 23.25 -4.49
C VAL A 8 -1.81 22.38 -3.44
N LEU A 9 -3.13 22.26 -3.49
CA LEU A 9 -3.90 21.38 -2.58
C LEU A 9 -3.49 19.90 -2.76
N LEU A 10 -3.32 19.45 -4.02
CA LEU A 10 -2.79 18.13 -4.33
C LEU A 10 -1.37 17.93 -3.81
N GLN A 11 -0.50 18.94 -3.94
CA GLN A 11 0.85 18.86 -3.38
C GLN A 11 0.83 18.73 -1.86
N ILE A 12 -0.05 19.45 -1.17
CA ILE A 12 -0.24 19.32 0.28
C ILE A 12 -0.70 17.89 0.61
N LEU A 13 -1.71 17.37 -0.09
CA LEU A 13 -2.18 16.00 0.14
C LEU A 13 -1.09 14.95 -0.11
N SER A 14 -0.25 15.17 -1.12
CA SER A 14 0.84 14.24 -1.46
C SER A 14 1.99 14.21 -0.45
N ARG A 15 2.03 15.18 0.48
CA ARG A 15 3.04 15.25 1.55
C ARG A 15 2.63 14.49 2.82
N PHE A 16 1.39 14.01 2.92
CA PHE A 16 1.02 13.18 4.06
C PHE A 16 1.65 11.80 3.91
N ASP A 17 2.45 11.43 4.91
CA ASP A 17 3.08 10.11 4.97
C ASP A 17 2.06 9.01 5.24
N ASP A 18 0.92 9.34 5.86
CA ASP A 18 -0.20 8.41 6.07
C ASP A 18 -1.48 8.93 5.42
N LEU A 19 -2.04 8.13 4.51
CA LEU A 19 -3.28 8.42 3.82
C LEU A 19 -4.46 8.52 4.80
N ALA A 20 -4.37 7.95 6.00
CA ALA A 20 -5.34 8.18 7.06
C ALA A 20 -5.38 9.66 7.49
N GLU A 21 -4.24 10.37 7.51
CA GLU A 21 -4.18 11.82 7.77
C GLU A 21 -4.84 12.60 6.66
N ALA A 22 -4.50 12.28 5.40
CA ALA A 22 -5.13 12.89 4.23
C ALA A 22 -6.65 12.69 4.24
N ALA A 23 -7.13 11.50 4.62
CA ALA A 23 -8.55 11.21 4.77
C ALA A 23 -9.22 12.02 5.89
N ARG A 24 -8.54 12.27 7.01
CA ARG A 24 -9.04 13.19 8.05
C ARG A 24 -9.11 14.63 7.55
N CYS A 25 -8.07 15.11 6.87
CA CYS A 25 -8.05 16.45 6.27
C CYS A 25 -9.15 16.64 5.22
N ARG A 26 -9.48 15.57 4.48
CA ARG A 26 -10.59 15.53 3.53
C ARG A 26 -11.93 15.86 4.20
N VAL A 27 -12.21 15.24 5.35
CA VAL A 27 -13.45 15.47 6.10
C VAL A 27 -13.52 16.90 6.64
N ALA A 28 -12.37 17.48 7.01
CA ALA A 28 -12.29 18.84 7.53
C ALA A 28 -12.35 19.94 6.46
N SER A 29 -12.02 19.65 5.19
CA SER A 29 -11.91 20.66 4.12
C SER A 29 -12.58 20.24 2.82
N LYS A 30 -13.61 20.99 2.42
CA LYS A 30 -14.31 20.80 1.13
C LYS A 30 -13.36 20.93 -0.07
N ALA A 31 -12.36 21.81 0.01
CA ALA A 31 -11.39 22.01 -1.06
C ALA A 31 -10.46 20.80 -1.20
N LEU A 32 -9.94 20.27 -0.08
CA LEU A 32 -9.15 19.04 -0.09
C LEU A 32 -9.98 17.83 -0.54
N ASN A 33 -11.26 17.77 -0.16
CA ASN A 33 -12.19 16.74 -0.64
C ASN A 33 -12.43 16.78 -2.14
N ALA A 34 -12.51 17.98 -2.74
CA ALA A 34 -12.68 18.11 -4.18
C ALA A 34 -11.47 17.60 -4.97
N VAL A 35 -10.25 17.82 -4.46
CA VAL A 35 -9.01 17.40 -5.16
C VAL A 35 -8.54 15.99 -4.79
N PHE A 36 -9.08 15.39 -3.72
CA PHE A 36 -8.67 14.07 -3.22
C PHE A 36 -8.63 12.98 -4.31
N PRO A 37 -9.60 12.87 -5.26
CA PRO A 37 -9.55 11.87 -6.33
C PRO A 37 -8.31 11.95 -7.23
N GLY A 38 -7.67 13.13 -7.31
CA GLY A 38 -6.45 13.35 -8.09
C GLY A 38 -5.17 12.92 -7.39
N LEU A 39 -5.24 12.38 -6.17
CA LEU A 39 -4.08 11.87 -5.44
C LEU A 39 -3.54 10.59 -6.09
N GLN A 40 -2.24 10.58 -6.39
CA GLN A 40 -1.61 9.49 -7.15
C GLN A 40 -0.74 8.56 -6.29
N SER A 41 -0.57 8.87 -5.01
CA SER A 41 0.23 8.07 -4.09
C SER A 41 -0.61 7.69 -2.89
N ILE A 42 -0.57 6.41 -2.55
CA ILE A 42 -1.18 5.84 -1.36
C ILE A 42 -0.04 5.39 -0.46
N ASN A 43 -0.06 5.84 0.78
CA ASN A 43 0.76 5.26 1.84
C ASN A 43 -0.16 5.00 3.02
N LEU A 44 -0.46 3.74 3.31
CA LEU A 44 -1.36 3.38 4.40
C LEU A 44 -0.66 2.40 5.34
N ARG A 45 -0.51 2.79 6.60
CA ARG A 45 0.10 1.96 7.64
C ARG A 45 -0.94 1.54 8.67
N CYS A 46 -1.04 0.23 8.91
CA CYS A 46 -1.91 -0.32 9.94
C CYS A 46 -1.21 -0.20 11.29
N SER A 47 -1.71 0.68 12.15
CA SER A 47 -1.22 0.78 13.53
C SER A 47 -1.85 -0.29 14.42
N LEU A 48 -1.22 -0.54 15.57
CA LEU A 48 -1.76 -1.45 16.59
C LEU A 48 -3.13 -0.99 17.09
N ASP A 49 -3.34 0.32 17.23
CA ASP A 49 -4.63 0.88 17.65
C ASP A 49 -5.73 0.60 16.63
N TRP A 50 -5.43 0.70 15.34
CA TRP A 50 -6.39 0.38 14.28
C TRP A 50 -6.76 -1.09 14.32
N TYR A 51 -5.75 -1.95 14.47
CA TYR A 51 -5.93 -3.39 14.58
C TYR A 51 -6.83 -3.76 15.76
N ASN A 52 -6.55 -3.21 16.94
CA ASN A 52 -7.28 -3.49 18.18
C ASN A 52 -8.67 -2.85 18.22
N SER A 53 -8.89 -1.77 17.50
CA SER A 53 -10.20 -1.09 17.42
C SER A 53 -11.25 -1.87 16.60
N SER A 54 -10.86 -2.97 15.96
CA SER A 54 -11.75 -3.75 15.11
C SER A 54 -12.49 -4.86 15.87
N SER A 55 -13.80 -4.68 16.08
CA SER A 55 -14.68 -5.70 16.64
C SER A 55 -15.11 -6.77 15.62
N SER A 56 -14.87 -8.04 16.01
CA SER A 56 -15.66 -9.27 15.78
C SER A 56 -16.21 -9.73 14.42
N VAL A 57 -16.09 -9.02 13.28
CA VAL A 57 -16.70 -9.50 12.01
C VAL A 57 -15.77 -9.41 10.79
N GLY A 58 -15.09 -10.52 10.50
CA GLY A 58 -14.85 -11.11 9.16
C GLY A 58 -13.96 -10.42 8.13
N ILE A 59 -13.74 -9.10 8.17
CA ILE A 59 -12.74 -8.40 7.35
C ILE A 59 -12.13 -7.30 8.21
N LYS A 60 -10.80 -7.34 8.42
CA LYS A 60 -10.12 -6.27 9.17
C LYS A 60 -10.38 -4.92 8.48
N PRO A 61 -10.85 -3.89 9.20
CA PRO A 61 -11.28 -2.61 8.64
C PRO A 61 -10.18 -1.93 7.85
N PHE A 62 -8.92 -2.26 8.12
CA PHE A 62 -7.78 -1.83 7.32
C PHE A 62 -7.87 -2.23 5.83
N LYS A 63 -8.04 -3.54 5.52
CA LYS A 63 -8.15 -4.04 4.14
C LYS A 63 -9.32 -3.35 3.42
N ARG A 64 -10.46 -3.26 4.11
CA ARG A 64 -11.67 -2.60 3.58
C ARG A 64 -11.47 -1.11 3.32
N VAL A 65 -10.84 -0.39 4.25
CA VAL A 65 -10.56 1.05 4.11
C VAL A 65 -9.56 1.28 2.98
N PHE A 66 -8.55 0.44 2.84
CA PHE A 66 -7.62 0.51 1.73
C PHE A 66 -8.32 0.37 0.36
N VAL A 67 -9.19 -0.64 0.21
CA VAL A 67 -9.96 -0.84 -1.02
C VAL A 67 -10.91 0.33 -1.29
N ASP A 68 -11.61 0.80 -0.27
CA ASP A 68 -12.50 1.97 -0.36
C ASP A 68 -11.73 3.23 -0.79
N LEU A 69 -10.51 3.43 -0.27
CA LEU A 69 -9.65 4.55 -0.67
C LEU A 69 -9.21 4.42 -2.12
N ILE A 70 -8.72 3.26 -2.56
CA ILE A 70 -8.37 3.02 -3.97
C ILE A 70 -9.56 3.29 -4.90
N SER A 71 -10.77 2.89 -4.49
CA SER A 71 -11.96 3.06 -5.31
C SER A 71 -12.35 4.52 -5.57
N LYS A 72 -11.84 5.46 -4.74
CA LYS A 72 -12.13 6.89 -4.81
C LYS A 72 -11.07 7.68 -5.58
N LEU A 73 -9.98 7.04 -6.00
CA LEU A 73 -8.88 7.69 -6.72
C LEU A 73 -8.99 7.41 -8.21
N GLU A 74 -8.67 8.42 -9.03
CA GLU A 74 -8.78 8.32 -10.50
C GLU A 74 -7.61 7.52 -11.10
N SER A 75 -6.40 7.74 -10.60
CA SER A 75 -5.21 7.03 -11.03
C SER A 75 -4.19 6.94 -9.90
N VAL A 76 -3.70 5.73 -9.65
CA VAL A 76 -2.73 5.47 -8.57
C VAL A 76 -1.41 5.04 -9.20
N LYS A 77 -0.37 5.84 -8.96
CA LYS A 77 1.00 5.59 -9.45
C LYS A 77 1.89 4.96 -8.40
N SER A 78 1.61 5.16 -7.12
CA SER A 78 2.39 4.59 -6.03
C SER A 78 1.47 4.02 -4.97
N VAL A 79 1.73 2.79 -4.56
CA VAL A 79 1.06 2.13 -3.44
C VAL A 79 2.11 1.70 -2.44
N CYS A 80 1.96 2.15 -1.21
CA CYS A 80 2.67 1.65 -0.05
C CYS A 80 1.61 1.21 0.97
N ILE A 81 1.61 -0.06 1.30
CA ILE A 81 0.72 -0.63 2.31
C ILE A 81 1.57 -1.43 3.29
N GLY A 82 1.34 -1.27 4.58
CA GLY A 82 2.16 -1.98 5.54
C GLY A 82 1.59 -2.01 6.94
N LEU A 83 2.17 -2.87 7.77
CA LEU A 83 1.95 -2.88 9.20
C LEU A 83 2.96 -1.95 9.88
N GLU A 84 2.53 -1.26 10.92
CA GLU A 84 3.45 -0.55 11.80
C GLU A 84 4.33 -1.57 12.55
N GLU A 85 5.57 -1.18 12.87
CA GLU A 85 6.53 -2.05 13.54
C GLU A 85 6.00 -2.59 14.87
N SER A 86 5.30 -1.75 15.63
CA SER A 86 4.59 -2.13 16.86
C SER A 86 3.61 -3.29 16.62
N LEU A 87 2.84 -3.26 15.53
CA LEU A 87 1.89 -4.30 15.19
C LEU A 87 2.61 -5.55 14.67
N MET A 88 3.68 -5.38 13.90
CA MET A 88 4.43 -6.48 13.30
C MET A 88 4.99 -7.47 14.32
N PHE A 89 5.31 -7.06 15.54
CA PHE A 89 5.79 -7.96 16.61
C PHE A 89 4.71 -8.47 17.56
N ASN A 90 3.51 -7.88 17.54
CA ASN A 90 2.42 -8.23 18.45
C ASN A 90 1.32 -9.07 17.79
N LEU A 91 1.40 -9.30 16.47
CA LEU A 91 0.47 -10.15 15.75
C LEU A 91 0.76 -11.62 15.96
N ASP A 92 -0.31 -12.40 16.15
CA ASP A 92 -0.26 -13.85 16.05
C ASP A 92 -0.01 -14.23 14.57
N PRO A 93 1.13 -14.89 14.24
CA PRO A 93 1.45 -15.29 12.88
C PRO A 93 0.43 -16.26 12.26
N GLU A 94 -0.32 -16.98 13.09
CA GLU A 94 -1.36 -17.93 12.65
C GLU A 94 -2.70 -17.25 12.32
N SER A 95 -2.81 -15.93 12.54
CA SER A 95 -4.01 -15.16 12.16
C SER A 95 -4.04 -14.97 10.64
N ASP A 96 -4.79 -15.82 9.93
CA ASP A 96 -4.99 -15.80 8.47
C ASP A 96 -5.42 -14.41 7.96
N ASP A 97 -6.24 -13.69 8.74
CA ASP A 97 -6.73 -12.36 8.40
C ASP A 97 -5.67 -11.24 8.46
N SER A 98 -4.48 -11.48 9.03
CA SER A 98 -3.43 -10.47 9.19
C SER A 98 -2.63 -10.20 7.92
N SER A 99 -2.60 -11.14 6.98
CA SER A 99 -1.74 -11.05 5.82
C SER A 99 -2.21 -9.97 4.83
N LEU A 100 -1.35 -9.00 4.57
CA LEU A 100 -1.51 -8.02 3.48
C LEU A 100 -1.16 -8.61 2.10
N THR A 101 -0.51 -9.77 2.10
CA THR A 101 -0.11 -10.49 0.89
C THR A 101 -1.07 -11.60 0.48
N GLU A 102 -2.21 -11.74 1.18
CA GLU A 102 -3.26 -12.68 0.81
C GLU A 102 -3.77 -12.44 -0.63
N GLY A 103 -3.84 -13.51 -1.43
CA GLY A 103 -4.24 -13.42 -2.84
C GLY A 103 -5.63 -12.83 -3.07
N ASN A 104 -6.62 -13.16 -2.23
CA ASN A 104 -7.98 -12.64 -2.37
C ASN A 104 -8.02 -11.12 -2.21
N PHE A 105 -7.34 -10.63 -1.17
CA PHE A 105 -7.19 -9.20 -0.94
C PHE A 105 -6.47 -8.52 -2.12
N ALA A 106 -5.35 -9.08 -2.59
CA ALA A 106 -4.63 -8.55 -3.75
C ALA A 106 -5.50 -8.48 -5.01
N MET A 107 -6.30 -9.51 -5.30
CA MET A 107 -7.21 -9.55 -6.46
C MET A 107 -8.28 -8.45 -6.42
N GLU A 108 -8.63 -7.93 -5.24
CA GLU A 108 -9.67 -6.90 -5.11
C GLU A 108 -9.21 -5.50 -5.57
N TRP A 109 -7.95 -5.14 -5.27
CA TRP A 109 -7.44 -3.80 -5.52
C TRP A 109 -6.40 -3.72 -6.64
N LEU A 110 -5.58 -4.75 -6.82
CA LEU A 110 -4.46 -4.73 -7.76
C LEU A 110 -4.88 -4.52 -9.22
N PRO A 111 -5.96 -5.14 -9.74
CA PRO A 111 -6.41 -4.90 -11.10
C PRO A 111 -6.77 -3.43 -11.35
N ARG A 112 -7.27 -2.73 -10.32
CA ARG A 112 -7.73 -1.33 -10.41
C ARG A 112 -6.58 -0.35 -10.60
N VAL A 113 -5.43 -0.64 -9.99
CA VAL A 113 -4.27 0.27 -10.00
C VAL A 113 -3.20 -0.16 -11.00
N SER A 114 -3.21 -1.43 -11.43
CA SER A 114 -2.19 -2.06 -12.29
C SER A 114 -1.74 -1.19 -13.47
N ARG A 115 -2.68 -0.59 -14.20
CA ARG A 115 -2.44 0.19 -15.43
C ARG A 115 -1.59 1.45 -15.21
N SER A 116 -1.73 2.11 -14.06
CA SER A 116 -1.03 3.37 -13.75
C SER A 116 0.09 3.19 -12.73
N LEU A 117 0.16 2.02 -12.08
CA LEU A 117 1.09 1.74 -11.01
C LEU A 117 2.53 1.81 -11.53
N LYS A 118 3.37 2.56 -10.82
CA LYS A 118 4.82 2.71 -11.04
C LYS A 118 5.63 2.16 -9.88
N SER A 119 5.06 2.15 -8.68
CA SER A 119 5.70 1.72 -7.45
C SER A 119 4.70 0.96 -6.57
N LEU A 120 5.15 -0.16 -6.00
CA LEU A 120 4.38 -0.97 -5.07
C LEU A 120 5.29 -1.42 -3.92
N SER A 121 4.94 -1.08 -2.69
CA SER A 121 5.60 -1.55 -1.48
C SER A 121 4.57 -2.21 -0.57
N ILE A 122 4.85 -3.44 -0.14
CA ILE A 122 3.99 -4.20 0.78
C ILE A 122 4.85 -4.67 1.95
N SER A 123 4.55 -4.17 3.15
CA SER A 123 5.24 -4.56 4.38
C SER A 123 4.31 -5.43 5.23
N ASP A 124 4.46 -6.75 5.14
CA ASP A 124 3.63 -7.74 5.82
C ASP A 124 4.38 -8.39 7.01
N HIS A 125 3.66 -9.15 7.83
CA HIS A 125 4.24 -9.85 8.97
C HIS A 125 5.20 -10.99 8.51
N PRO A 126 6.40 -11.15 9.12
CA PRO A 126 7.37 -12.16 8.70
C PRO A 126 6.91 -13.61 8.90
N GLY A 127 5.93 -13.86 9.78
CA GLY A 127 5.31 -15.16 9.98
C GLY A 127 4.14 -15.47 9.04
N SER A 128 3.79 -14.56 8.13
CA SER A 128 2.69 -14.81 7.18
C SER A 128 3.04 -15.96 6.24
N HIS A 129 2.04 -16.81 5.97
CA HIS A 129 2.15 -17.97 5.08
C HIS A 129 2.62 -17.56 3.67
N PRO A 130 3.23 -18.49 2.90
CA PRO A 130 3.69 -18.22 1.54
C PRO A 130 2.55 -17.66 0.68
N SER A 131 2.65 -16.39 0.31
CA SER A 131 1.63 -15.70 -0.44
C SER A 131 1.77 -15.91 -1.95
N ASN A 132 0.64 -16.10 -2.63
CA ASN A 132 0.55 -16.11 -4.09
C ASN A 132 0.51 -14.70 -4.70
N ILE A 133 0.86 -13.65 -3.94
CA ILE A 133 0.81 -12.27 -4.41
C ILE A 133 1.83 -12.00 -5.52
N LEU A 134 3.03 -12.59 -5.47
CA LEU A 134 4.05 -12.36 -6.49
C LEU A 134 3.60 -12.83 -7.89
N PRO A 135 3.03 -14.05 -8.05
CA PRO A 135 2.37 -14.45 -9.30
C PRO A 135 1.28 -13.47 -9.76
N LEU A 136 0.42 -13.00 -8.85
CA LEU A 136 -0.63 -12.04 -9.17
C LEU A 136 -0.04 -10.73 -9.67
N ILE A 137 0.95 -10.17 -8.98
CA ILE A 137 1.55 -8.93 -9.43
C ILE A 137 2.33 -9.11 -10.73
N SER A 138 2.98 -10.26 -10.94
CA SER A 138 3.60 -10.59 -12.23
C SER A 138 2.58 -10.65 -13.37
N ALA A 139 1.39 -11.21 -13.12
CA ALA A 139 0.33 -11.29 -14.11
C ALA A 139 -0.20 -9.90 -14.49
N TYR A 140 -0.42 -9.02 -13.49
CA TYR A 140 -0.92 -7.67 -13.73
C TYR A 140 0.16 -6.67 -14.17
N SER A 141 1.45 -6.94 -13.93
CA SER A 141 2.55 -6.10 -14.39
C SER A 141 3.00 -6.42 -15.80
N ARG A 142 2.74 -7.62 -16.34
CA ARG A 142 3.17 -8.00 -17.71
C ARG A 142 2.48 -7.18 -18.81
N ASP A 143 1.30 -6.64 -18.54
CA ASP A 143 0.55 -5.77 -19.45
C ASP A 143 1.02 -4.31 -19.43
N VAL A 144 1.93 -3.95 -18.52
CA VAL A 144 2.32 -2.56 -18.26
C VAL A 144 3.84 -2.51 -18.23
N GLY A 145 4.48 -1.55 -18.88
CA GLY A 145 5.94 -1.36 -18.83
C GLY A 145 6.45 -0.92 -17.44
N THR A 146 5.93 -1.49 -16.37
CA THR A 146 6.11 -1.11 -14.98
C THR A 146 7.31 -1.85 -14.41
N ALA A 147 8.38 -1.10 -14.12
CA ALA A 147 9.43 -1.54 -13.20
C ALA A 147 8.87 -1.56 -11.78
N ALA A 148 8.05 -2.57 -11.46
CA ALA A 148 7.54 -2.75 -10.12
C ALA A 148 8.69 -3.23 -9.23
N ARG A 149 9.14 -2.35 -8.34
CA ARG A 149 10.13 -2.70 -7.31
C ARG A 149 9.42 -3.46 -6.20
N TYR A 150 9.42 -4.79 -6.29
CA TYR A 150 8.84 -5.65 -5.26
C TYR A 150 9.81 -5.76 -4.08
N ALA A 151 9.45 -5.20 -2.94
CA ALA A 151 10.12 -5.47 -1.67
C ALA A 151 9.12 -6.20 -0.76
N CYS A 152 9.03 -7.53 -0.88
CA CYS A 152 8.41 -8.36 0.16
C CYS A 152 9.44 -8.53 1.27
N ARG A 153 9.23 -7.82 2.38
CA ARG A 153 10.19 -7.74 3.48
C ARG A 153 9.99 -8.90 4.47
N ALA A 154 10.47 -10.10 4.12
CA ALA A 154 10.82 -11.08 5.15
C ALA A 154 12.23 -10.74 5.65
N SER A 155 12.30 -9.82 6.63
CA SER A 155 13.52 -9.36 7.30
C SER A 155 14.52 -8.53 6.45
N SER A 156 14.65 -7.24 6.82
CA SER A 156 15.65 -6.27 6.34
C SER A 156 15.30 -5.41 5.11
N CYS A 157 15.55 -4.11 5.23
CA CYS A 157 15.26 -3.07 4.25
C CYS A 157 16.36 -2.99 3.19
N TYR A 158 16.02 -2.84 1.90
CA TYR A 158 16.89 -2.13 0.96
C TYR A 158 16.07 -1.27 0.00
N LEU A 159 16.43 0.02 -0.07
CA LEU A 159 16.14 0.88 -1.20
C LEU A 159 16.95 0.35 -2.40
N ILE A 160 16.29 -0.18 -3.42
CA ILE A 160 16.93 -0.36 -4.73
C ILE A 160 16.78 0.96 -5.47
N GLU A 161 17.75 1.86 -5.30
CA GLU A 161 18.02 2.93 -6.25
C GLU A 161 18.49 2.31 -7.57
N GLN A 162 18.13 2.94 -8.70
CA GLN A 162 18.58 2.47 -10.00
C GLN A 162 20.11 2.51 -10.06
N GLY A 163 20.76 1.37 -10.32
CA GLY A 163 22.15 1.37 -10.78
C GLY A 163 23.12 0.37 -10.16
N THR A 164 22.72 -0.50 -9.25
CA THR A 164 23.67 -1.51 -8.72
C THR A 164 22.98 -2.82 -8.36
N GLN A 165 23.44 -3.89 -9.00
CA GLN A 165 23.02 -5.27 -8.80
C GLN A 165 23.43 -5.74 -7.39
N PRO A 166 22.52 -6.27 -6.56
CA PRO A 166 22.88 -6.78 -5.24
C PRO A 166 23.65 -8.12 -5.33
N PRO A 167 24.67 -8.34 -4.48
CA PRO A 167 25.62 -9.45 -4.60
C PRO A 167 25.08 -10.85 -4.22
N TYR A 168 23.79 -10.99 -3.91
CA TYR A 168 23.23 -12.26 -3.40
C TYR A 168 22.69 -13.21 -4.49
N LEU A 169 22.68 -12.81 -5.77
CA LEU A 169 22.19 -13.65 -6.86
C LEU A 169 23.25 -14.56 -7.52
N GLN A 170 24.49 -14.62 -7.01
CA GLN A 170 25.49 -15.57 -7.50
C GLN A 170 25.43 -16.95 -6.83
N ALA A 171 24.68 -17.14 -5.73
CA ALA A 171 24.70 -18.37 -4.94
C ALA A 171 23.61 -19.41 -5.29
N LEU A 172 22.74 -19.14 -6.27
CA LEU A 172 21.66 -20.08 -6.68
C LEU A 172 21.84 -20.66 -8.09
N TYR A 173 23.02 -20.48 -8.68
CA TYR A 173 23.41 -21.08 -9.96
C TYR A 173 24.81 -21.73 -9.86
N GLN A 174 25.01 -22.57 -8.85
CA GLN A 174 26.08 -23.59 -8.85
C GLN A 174 25.49 -24.93 -8.44
#